data_AF-A0A9D1XMR3-F1
#
_entry.id   AF-A0A9D1XMR3-F1
#
_cell.length_a   1.000
_cell.length_b   1.000
_cell.length_c   1.000
_cell.angle_alpha   90.00
_cell.angle_beta   90.00
_cell.angle_gamma   90.00
#
_symmetry.space_group_name_H-M   'P 1'
#
loop_
_entity.id
_entity.type
_entity.pdbx_description
1 polymer ?
#
loop_
_entity_poly.entity_id
_entity_poly.type
_entity_poly.pdbx_seq_one_letter_code
_entity_poly.pdbx_strand_id
1 'polypeptide(L)' 'MKKTYKYLSIFFTILTFIGAGYVLMNNGYANAGYAVIPMLFALIFSILQKKKN' A
#
# COMPACT_ATOMS: atom_id res chain seq x y z
N MET A 1 -6.05 6.58 -17.96
CA MET A 1 -5.53 5.42 -17.21
C MET A 1 -4.22 5.65 -16.44
N LYS A 2 -3.23 6.43 -16.91
CA LYS A 2 -1.99 6.66 -16.11
C LYS A 2 -2.25 7.39 -14.77
N LYS A 3 -3.12 8.41 -14.78
CA LYS A 3 -3.50 9.18 -13.57
C LYS A 3 -4.21 8.32 -12.51
N THR A 4 -5.10 7.42 -12.93
CA THR A 4 -5.88 6.56 -12.01
C THR A 4 -5.01 5.63 -11.19
N TYR A 5 -4.01 4.98 -11.80
CA TYR A 5 -3.07 4.13 -11.05
C TYR A 5 -2.19 4.95 -10.09
N LYS A 6 -1.88 6.20 -10.42
CA LYS A 6 -1.10 7.10 -9.56
C LYS A 6 -1.85 7.44 -8.28
N TYR A 7 -3.13 7.82 -8.41
CA TYR A 7 -4.00 8.04 -7.26
C TYR A 7 -4.22 6.76 -6.44
N LEU A 8 -4.38 5.62 -7.11
CA LEU A 8 -4.57 4.33 -6.44
C LEU A 8 -3.34 3.91 -5.64
N SER A 9 -2.14 4.09 -6.20
CA SER A 9 -0.87 3.84 -5.50
C SER A 9 -0.73 4.69 -4.24
N ILE A 10 -1.03 5.99 -4.33
CA ILE A 10 -1.04 6.90 -3.17
C ILE A 10 -2.05 6.46 -2.10
N PHE A 11 -3.26 6.07 -2.51
CA PHE A 11 -4.28 5.58 -1.59
C PHE A 11 -3.79 4.33 -0.83
N PHE A 12 -3.22 3.36 -1.53
CA PHE A 12 -2.67 2.16 -0.90
C PHE A 12 -1.47 2.46 0.00
N THR A 13 -0.63 3.44 -0.34
CA THR A 13 0.44 3.91 0.54
C THR A 13 -0.08 4.45 1.87
N ILE A 14 -1.13 5.26 1.86
CA ILE A 14 -1.76 5.76 3.10
C ILE A 14 -2.28 4.58 3.92
N LEU A 15 -2.92 3.60 3.26
CA LEU A 15 -3.43 2.41 3.91
C LEU A 15 -2.31 1.55 4.52
N THR A 16 -1.14 1.48 3.91
CA THR A 16 0.07 0.85 4.49
C THR A 16 0.48 1.51 5.79
N PHE A 17 0.50 2.85 5.87
CA PHE A 17 0.84 3.55 7.10
C PHE A 17 -0.20 3.32 8.20
N ILE A 18 -1.49 3.26 7.85
CA ILE A 18 -2.56 2.92 8.80
C ILE A 18 -2.38 1.49 9.32
N GLY A 19 -2.14 0.53 8.42
CA GLY A 19 -1.88 -0.86 8.79
C GLY A 19 -0.63 -1.02 9.65
N ALA A 20 0.45 -0.31 9.33
CA ALA A 20 1.67 -0.29 10.13
C ALA A 20 1.42 0.32 11.52
N GLY A 21 0.71 1.45 11.58
CA GLY A 21 0.29 2.07 12.83
C GLY A 21 -0.54 1.12 13.69
N TYR A 22 -1.51 0.43 13.09
CA TYR A 22 -2.31 -0.58 13.77
C TYR A 22 -1.46 -1.73 14.33
N VAL A 23 -0.51 -2.24 13.55
CA VAL A 23 0.41 -3.30 14.00
C VAL A 23 1.27 -2.83 15.17
N LEU A 24 1.81 -1.60 15.10
CA LEU A 24 2.63 -1.02 16.15
C LEU A 24 1.83 -0.72 17.42
N MET A 25 0.61 -0.20 17.30
CA MET A 25 -0.28 0.08 18.45
C MET A 25 -0.69 -1.20 19.19
N ASN A 26 -0.75 -2.34 18.49
CA ASN A 26 -1.01 -3.65 19.10
C ASN A 26 0.29 -4.35 19.54
N ASN A 27 1.37 -3.60 19.82
CA ASN A 27 2.67 -4.13 20.24
C ASN A 27 3.24 -5.21 19.29
N GLY A 28 2.91 -5.15 18.00
CA GLY A 28 3.33 -6.15 17.01
C GLY A 28 2.60 -7.50 17.08
N TYR A 29 1.61 -7.66 17.97
CA TYR A 29 0.77 -8.87 18.01
C TYR A 29 -0.27 -8.91 16.88
N ALA A 30 -0.67 -7.74 16.36
CA ALA A 30 -1.52 -7.68 15.18
C ALA A 30 -0.74 -8.11 13.94
N ASN A 31 -1.42 -8.83 13.05
CA ASN A 31 -0.80 -9.44 11.87
C ASN A 31 -0.13 -8.38 10.97
N ALA A 32 1.17 -8.54 10.68
CA ALA A 32 1.92 -7.67 9.78
C ALA A 32 1.30 -7.57 8.36
N GLY A 33 0.48 -8.55 7.98
CA GLY A 33 -0.35 -8.53 6.78
C GLY A 33 -1.19 -7.26 6.61
N TYR A 34 -1.63 -6.61 7.70
CA TYR A 34 -2.37 -5.35 7.62
C TYR A 34 -1.57 -4.22 6.96
N ALA A 35 -0.24 -4.21 7.08
CA ALA A 35 0.64 -3.26 6.40
C ALA A 35 1.10 -3.80 5.03
N VAL A 36 1.43 -5.09 4.97
CA VAL A 36 2.04 -5.73 3.79
C VAL A 36 1.06 -5.84 2.62
N ILE A 37 -0.20 -6.18 2.86
CA ILE A 37 -1.22 -6.33 1.79
C ILE A 37 -1.38 -5.01 1.02
N PRO A 38 -1.69 -3.86 1.65
CA PRO A 38 -1.78 -2.60 0.94
C PRO A 38 -0.45 -2.18 0.28
N MET A 39 0.70 -2.52 0.88
CA MET A 39 2.01 -2.22 0.29
C MET A 39 2.21 -2.95 -1.05
N LEU A 40 1.84 -4.24 -1.13
CA LEU A 40 1.94 -5.02 -2.36
C LEU A 40 1.07 -4.42 -3.47
N PHE A 41 -0.15 -3.98 -3.14
CA PHE A 41 -1.01 -3.29 -4.11
C PHE A 41 -0.39 -1.96 -4.59
N ALA A 42 0.17 -1.14 -3.68
CA ALA A 42 0.86 0.08 -4.06
C ALA A 42 2.03 -0.21 -5.03
N LEU A 43 2.79 -1.28 -4.78
CA LEU A 43 3.90 -1.71 -5.62
C LEU A 43 3.43 -2.16 -7.02
N ILE A 44 2.41 -3.02 -7.08
CA ILE A 44 1.83 -3.52 -8.33
C ILE A 44 1.33 -2.36 -9.19
N PHE A 45 0.59 -1.40 -8.61
CA PHE A 45 0.10 -0.24 -9.36
C PHE A 45 1.22 0.71 -9.79
N SER A 46 2.32 0.79 -9.04
CA SER A 46 3.50 1.54 -9.43
C SER A 46 4.22 0.90 -10.63
N ILE A 47 4.39 -0.43 -10.60
CA ILE A 47 4.99 -1.18 -11.71
C ILE A 47 4.13 -1.10 -12.98
N LEU A 48 2.80 -1.23 -12.85
CA LEU A 48 1.87 -1.13 -13.98
C LEU A 48 1.89 0.27 -14.62
N GLN A 49 2.13 1.33 -13.85
CA GLN A 49 2.33 2.67 -14.40
C GLN A 49 3.62 2.77 -15.21
N LYS A 50 4.71 2.17 -14.69
CA LYS A 50 6.03 2.22 -15.32
C LYS A 50 6.07 1.43 -16.64
N LYS A 51 5.41 0.27 -16.71
CA LYS A 51 5.29 -0.57 -17.93
C LYS A 51 4.52 0.12 -19.06
N LYS A 52 3.64 1.08 -18.73
CA LYS A 52 2.83 1.82 -19.70
C LYS A 52 3.52 3.10 -20.21
N ASN A 53 4.75 3.37 -19.77
CA ASN A 53 5.56 4.53 -20.17
C ASN A 53 6.69 4.10 -21.10
#